data_AF-A0A832V2X1-F1
#
_entry.id   AF-A0A832V2X1-F1
#
_cell.length_a   1.000
_cell.length_b   1.000
_cell.length_c   1.000
_cell.angle_alpha   90.00
_cell.angle_beta   90.00
_cell.angle_gamma   90.00
#
_symmetry.space_group_name_H-M   'P 1'
#
loop_
_entity.id
_entity.type
_entity.pdbx_description
1 polymer ?
#
loop_
_entity_poly.entity_id
_entity_poly.type
_entity_poly.pdbx_seq_one_letter_code
_entity_poly.pdbx_strand_id
1 'polypeptide(L)'
;MKQLLKLKTEQPKVLEQSVEKVRSILEKQQYDFFGKHGAVKTCHYTKNSLHGKTACYKQQFYGIQSHQCIQMTPSVDLCNYNCTFCWRPMEYAPGHEIPWSEADDPKTLVEKSIQAQMKQLIGFKGDPTAVPEKVKEMFYPKHVAISLSGEPTLYPRLGEMIAEYHKHGMTTFLVTNGSNPEAIQKLIDEHHEPTQLYISLSAPNEQLYYKIDRSQVKNGWQRLKKSLEAMCKLKCRTVVRLTLIRSAMIEPENYTELIKLAMPMFVEVKGYVHVGYSTYRLPESEMPMHNEIVGFAKKIAPLINYEFRAEKEESRVTLLAKPDIKETKIDFLKVKA
;
A
#
# COMPACT_ATOMS: atom_id res chain seq x y z
N MET A 1 -2.66 -9.21 32.28
CA MET A 1 -3.78 -9.52 31.35
C MET A 1 -5.01 -8.65 31.65
N LYS A 2 -4.91 -7.31 31.57
CA LYS A 2 -6.04 -6.35 31.63
C LYS A 2 -5.53 -4.92 31.37
N GLN A 3 -5.41 -4.56 30.09
CA GLN A 3 -5.47 -3.17 29.64
C GLN A 3 -5.80 -3.17 28.13
N LEU A 4 -6.95 -3.74 27.78
CA LEU A 4 -7.60 -3.42 26.51
C LEU A 4 -8.09 -1.97 26.64
N LEU A 5 -7.26 -1.04 26.16
CA LEU A 5 -7.66 0.35 25.94
C LEU A 5 -9.00 0.36 25.20
N LYS A 6 -9.96 1.09 25.76
CA LYS A 6 -11.27 1.35 25.15
C LYS A 6 -11.05 2.14 23.86
N LEU A 7 -10.72 1.47 22.76
CA LEU A 7 -10.88 2.02 21.43
C LEU A 7 -12.35 2.44 21.33
N LYS A 8 -12.61 3.75 21.24
CA LYS A 8 -13.96 4.28 21.09
C LYS A 8 -14.58 3.58 19.87
N THR A 9 -15.65 2.82 20.14
CA THR A 9 -16.39 1.99 19.18
C THR A 9 -17.37 2.80 18.33
N GLU A 10 -17.53 4.09 18.61
CA GLU A 10 -18.41 4.96 17.85
C GLU A 10 -17.79 5.22 16.47
N GLN A 11 -18.43 4.67 15.45
CA GLN A 11 -18.20 5.07 14.07
C GLN A 11 -18.56 6.55 13.96
N PRO A 12 -17.67 7.43 13.45
CA PRO A 12 -18.05 8.80 13.18
C PRO A 12 -19.24 8.77 12.22
N LYS A 13 -20.32 9.49 12.55
CA LYS A 13 -21.42 9.75 11.60
C LYS A 13 -20.76 10.31 10.34
N VAL A 14 -20.98 9.66 9.20
CA VAL A 14 -20.57 10.18 7.89
C VAL A 14 -21.25 11.53 7.75
N LEU A 15 -20.48 12.59 7.95
CA LEU A 15 -20.97 13.94 7.69
C LEU A 15 -21.14 13.99 6.17
N GLU A 16 -22.37 14.23 5.73
CA GLU A 16 -22.70 14.50 4.33
C GLU A 16 -21.97 15.80 3.93
N GLN A 17 -20.71 15.66 3.52
CA GLN A 17 -19.79 16.77 3.27
C GLN A 17 -18.85 16.42 2.13
N SER A 18 -18.60 17.44 1.32
CA SER A 18 -18.34 17.29 -0.10
C SER A 18 -16.90 16.84 -0.42
N VAL A 19 -16.75 16.08 -1.49
CA VAL A 19 -15.48 15.60 -2.05
C VAL A 19 -14.44 16.73 -2.16
N GLU A 20 -14.89 17.96 -2.45
CA GLU A 20 -14.06 19.16 -2.55
C GLU A 20 -13.29 19.47 -1.26
N LYS A 21 -13.89 19.24 -0.08
CA LYS A 21 -13.22 19.50 1.20
C LYS A 21 -12.05 18.55 1.42
N VAL A 22 -12.22 17.28 1.08
CA VAL A 22 -11.15 16.27 1.14
C VAL A 22 -10.03 16.65 0.19
N ARG A 23 -10.37 16.99 -1.06
CA ARG A 23 -9.38 17.39 -2.06
C ARG A 23 -8.60 18.62 -1.62
N SER A 24 -9.26 19.65 -1.10
CA SER A 24 -8.57 20.85 -0.57
C SER A 24 -7.57 20.52 0.55
N ILE A 25 -7.89 19.58 1.44
CA ILE A 25 -6.95 19.12 2.48
C ILE A 25 -5.76 18.38 1.84
N LEU A 26 -6.02 17.50 0.89
CA LEU A 26 -4.99 16.70 0.22
C LEU A 26 -4.10 17.55 -0.70
N GLU A 27 -4.62 18.57 -1.37
CA GLU A 27 -3.84 19.56 -2.14
C GLU A 27 -2.79 20.25 -1.25
N LYS A 28 -3.19 20.69 -0.05
CA LYS A 28 -2.26 21.24 0.96
C LYS A 28 -1.20 20.23 1.40
N GLN A 29 -1.51 18.93 1.29
CA GLN A 29 -0.57 17.83 1.55
C GLN A 29 0.23 17.41 0.30
N GLN A 30 0.24 18.25 -0.75
CA GLN A 30 1.00 18.09 -1.98
C GLN A 30 0.53 16.92 -2.86
N TYR A 31 -0.76 16.58 -2.80
CA TYR A 31 -1.37 15.75 -3.83
C TYR A 31 -1.55 16.55 -5.12
N ASP A 32 -1.26 15.95 -6.26
CA ASP A 32 -1.61 16.48 -7.58
C ASP A 32 -2.67 15.56 -8.19
N PHE A 33 -3.84 16.12 -8.45
CA PHE A 33 -5.02 15.38 -8.93
C PHE A 33 -5.03 15.31 -10.45
N PHE A 34 -5.49 14.20 -10.99
CA PHE A 34 -5.69 14.06 -12.42
C PHE A 34 -6.89 13.17 -12.73
N GLY A 35 -7.56 13.49 -13.83
CA GLY A 35 -8.85 12.88 -14.11
C GLY A 35 -9.87 13.27 -13.04
N LYS A 36 -10.90 12.45 -12.89
CA LYS A 36 -11.99 12.58 -11.93
C LYS A 36 -11.64 11.99 -10.59
N HIS A 37 -10.73 11.02 -10.49
CA HIS A 37 -10.51 10.20 -9.28
C HIS A 37 -9.04 9.80 -9.03
N GLY A 38 -8.14 10.18 -9.93
CA GLY A 38 -6.71 9.87 -9.83
C GLY A 38 -5.91 10.92 -9.06
N ALA A 39 -4.84 10.50 -8.40
CA ALA A 39 -3.85 11.43 -7.83
C ALA A 39 -2.45 10.81 -7.71
N VAL A 40 -1.44 11.69 -7.70
CA VAL A 40 -0.05 11.38 -7.35
C VAL A 40 0.39 12.21 -6.17
N LYS A 41 1.39 11.70 -5.45
CA LYS A 41 2.15 12.47 -4.48
C LYS A 41 3.56 11.93 -4.42
N THR A 42 4.52 12.82 -4.63
CA THR A 42 5.94 12.49 -4.55
C THR A 42 6.27 11.98 -3.15
N CYS A 43 6.78 10.75 -3.10
CA CYS A 43 7.16 10.11 -1.85
C CYS A 43 8.29 10.87 -1.16
N HIS A 44 8.26 10.90 0.19
CA HIS A 44 9.36 11.43 0.98
C HIS A 44 10.72 10.80 0.61
N TYR A 45 10.74 9.48 0.40
CA TYR A 45 11.96 8.75 0.02
C TYR A 45 12.44 9.03 -1.40
N THR A 46 11.54 9.46 -2.30
CA THR A 46 11.94 9.94 -3.64
C THR A 46 12.76 11.22 -3.51
N LYS A 47 12.27 12.19 -2.73
CA LYS A 47 13.00 13.44 -2.44
C LYS A 47 14.34 13.16 -1.75
N ASN A 48 14.35 12.29 -0.73
CA ASN A 48 15.60 11.90 -0.07
C ASN A 48 16.59 11.24 -1.04
N SER A 49 16.13 10.33 -1.89
CA SER A 49 16.98 9.67 -2.87
C SER A 49 17.63 10.69 -3.81
N LEU A 50 16.87 11.68 -4.29
CA LEU A 50 17.37 12.76 -5.16
C LEU A 50 18.46 13.60 -4.49
N HIS A 51 18.44 13.76 -3.17
CA HIS A 51 19.51 14.42 -2.39
C HIS A 51 20.62 13.47 -1.92
N GLY A 52 20.67 12.23 -2.42
CA GLY A 52 21.66 11.24 -1.98
C GLY A 52 21.49 10.74 -0.55
N LYS A 53 20.33 11.01 0.08
CA LYS A 53 19.99 10.59 1.44
C LYS A 53 19.36 9.19 1.46
N THR A 54 18.85 8.78 2.62
CA THR A 54 18.26 7.47 2.86
C THR A 54 17.12 7.14 1.88
N ALA A 55 17.26 6.01 1.19
CA ALA A 55 16.25 5.46 0.29
C ALA A 55 15.15 4.68 1.05
N CYS A 56 14.06 4.40 0.35
CA CYS A 56 12.96 3.57 0.87
C CYS A 56 13.43 2.14 1.16
N TYR A 57 12.85 1.48 2.18
CA TYR A 57 13.12 0.08 2.50
C TYR A 57 12.95 -0.88 1.30
N LYS A 58 12.05 -0.57 0.37
CA LYS A 58 11.83 -1.38 -0.84
C LYS A 58 13.05 -1.42 -1.76
N GLN A 59 13.92 -0.41 -1.72
CA GLN A 59 15.19 -0.43 -2.44
C GLN A 59 16.12 -1.51 -1.91
N GLN A 60 16.16 -1.69 -0.59
CA GLN A 60 16.92 -2.76 0.05
C GLN A 60 16.27 -4.13 -0.19
N PHE A 61 14.94 -4.23 -0.01
CA PHE A 61 14.23 -5.51 -0.05
C PHE A 61 14.09 -6.05 -1.47
N TYR A 62 13.75 -5.19 -2.43
CA TYR A 62 13.32 -5.59 -3.77
C TYR A 62 14.16 -4.97 -4.89
N GLY A 63 15.12 -4.09 -4.58
CA GLY A 63 16.00 -3.47 -5.58
C GLY A 63 15.41 -2.26 -6.32
N ILE A 64 14.20 -1.79 -5.96
CA ILE A 64 13.59 -0.63 -6.63
C ILE A 64 14.42 0.64 -6.40
N GLN A 65 14.44 1.55 -7.38
CA GLN A 65 15.07 2.86 -7.19
C GLN A 65 14.02 3.89 -6.77
N SER A 66 14.19 4.48 -5.57
CA SER A 66 13.15 5.36 -4.98
C SER A 66 12.89 6.62 -5.82
N HIS A 67 13.90 7.16 -6.51
CA HIS A 67 13.78 8.33 -7.39
C HIS A 67 13.18 8.03 -8.77
N GLN A 68 13.01 6.75 -9.11
CA GLN A 68 12.34 6.29 -10.32
C GLN A 68 10.94 5.70 -10.03
N CYS A 69 10.42 5.90 -8.83
CA CYS A 69 9.12 5.39 -8.40
C CYS A 69 8.05 6.50 -8.44
N ILE A 70 6.93 6.22 -9.10
CA ILE A 70 5.71 7.01 -9.05
C ILE A 70 4.83 6.46 -7.93
N GLN A 71 4.43 7.29 -6.97
CA GLN A 71 3.42 6.92 -5.98
C GLN A 71 2.09 7.54 -6.38
N MET A 72 1.11 6.69 -6.69
CA MET A 72 -0.18 7.12 -7.24
C MET A 72 -1.35 6.26 -6.77
N THR A 73 -2.56 6.69 -7.11
CA THR A 73 -3.81 5.93 -6.93
C THR A 73 -4.84 6.32 -7.99
N PRO A 74 -5.66 5.37 -8.49
CA PRO A 74 -6.81 5.64 -9.35
C PRO A 74 -8.12 5.86 -8.56
N SER A 75 -8.05 6.06 -7.25
CA SER A 75 -9.25 6.16 -6.40
C SER A 75 -8.99 6.99 -5.14
N VAL A 76 -8.41 8.18 -5.29
CA VAL A 76 -7.76 8.96 -4.21
C VAL A 76 -8.63 9.21 -2.97
N ASP A 77 -9.90 9.48 -3.18
CA ASP A 77 -10.91 9.86 -2.21
C ASP A 77 -11.86 8.71 -1.85
N LEU A 78 -11.72 7.54 -2.48
CA LEU A 78 -12.63 6.40 -2.31
C LEU A 78 -11.96 5.25 -1.56
N CYS A 79 -12.59 4.78 -0.49
CA CYS A 79 -12.22 3.55 0.18
C CYS A 79 -13.37 3.08 1.05
N ASN A 80 -13.51 1.77 1.12
CA ASN A 80 -14.54 1.10 1.87
C ASN A 80 -14.13 0.75 3.32
N TYR A 81 -12.95 1.15 3.78
CA TYR A 81 -12.47 0.99 5.16
C TYR A 81 -12.27 2.33 5.84
N ASN A 82 -12.38 2.38 7.17
CA ASN A 82 -12.16 3.57 8.00
C ASN A 82 -11.05 3.36 9.04
N CYS A 83 -9.93 2.79 8.62
CA CYS A 83 -8.89 2.29 9.53
C CYS A 83 -8.43 3.34 10.55
N THR A 84 -8.27 2.93 11.81
CA THR A 84 -7.80 3.79 12.91
C THR A 84 -6.42 4.38 12.62
N PHE A 85 -5.56 3.62 11.96
CA PHE A 85 -4.18 3.99 11.62
C PHE A 85 -4.03 4.72 10.29
N CYS A 86 -5.10 4.90 9.50
CA CYS A 86 -4.96 5.57 8.20
C CYS A 86 -4.54 7.02 8.42
N TRP A 87 -3.60 7.56 7.63
CA TRP A 87 -3.09 8.92 7.83
C TRP A 87 -3.95 10.00 7.16
N ARG A 88 -4.88 9.59 6.29
CA ARG A 88 -5.76 10.50 5.55
C ARG A 88 -7.05 10.81 6.33
N PRO A 89 -7.75 11.91 5.99
CA PRO A 89 -9.05 12.23 6.58
C PRO A 89 -10.10 11.24 6.05
N MET A 90 -10.42 10.24 6.87
CA MET A 90 -11.30 9.11 6.51
C MET A 90 -12.78 9.43 6.67
N GLU A 91 -13.07 10.39 7.55
CA GLU A 91 -14.40 10.82 7.97
C GLU A 91 -15.28 11.35 6.81
N TYR A 92 -14.70 11.45 5.62
CA TYR A 92 -15.28 12.06 4.42
C TYR A 92 -15.13 11.19 3.16
N ALA A 93 -14.59 9.97 3.26
CA ALA A 93 -14.34 9.12 2.10
C ALA A 93 -15.56 8.21 1.81
N PRO A 94 -16.17 8.29 0.62
CA PRO A 94 -17.20 7.34 0.23
C PRO A 94 -16.63 5.92 0.09
N GLY A 95 -17.43 4.94 0.49
CA GLY A 95 -17.07 3.52 0.40
C GLY A 95 -17.63 2.77 -0.81
N HIS A 96 -18.08 3.49 -1.85
CA HIS A 96 -18.66 2.87 -3.06
C HIS A 96 -17.62 2.71 -4.18
N GLU A 97 -17.89 1.78 -5.10
CA GLU A 97 -17.11 1.59 -6.33
C GLU A 97 -17.37 2.72 -7.32
N ILE A 98 -16.37 3.02 -8.16
CA ILE A 98 -16.53 3.99 -9.24
C ILE A 98 -17.44 3.35 -10.31
N PRO A 99 -18.60 3.95 -10.66
CA PRO A 99 -19.43 3.43 -11.74
C PRO A 99 -18.63 3.35 -13.05
N TRP A 100 -18.87 2.30 -13.84
CA TRP A 100 -18.14 2.09 -15.10
C TRP A 100 -18.21 3.30 -16.04
N SER A 101 -19.36 3.98 -16.11
CA SER A 101 -19.58 5.20 -16.91
C SER A 101 -18.79 6.42 -16.42
N GLU A 102 -18.36 6.42 -15.16
CA GLU A 102 -17.61 7.51 -14.54
C GLU A 102 -16.11 7.21 -14.45
N ALA A 103 -15.72 5.95 -14.67
CA ALA A 103 -14.34 5.51 -14.65
C ALA A 103 -13.56 6.11 -15.84
N ASP A 104 -12.66 7.04 -15.55
CA ASP A 104 -11.71 7.55 -16.54
C ASP A 104 -10.92 6.43 -17.23
N ASP A 105 -10.50 6.74 -18.46
CA ASP A 105 -9.74 5.81 -19.28
C ASP A 105 -8.33 5.52 -18.72
N PRO A 106 -7.92 4.24 -18.61
CA PRO A 106 -6.62 3.82 -18.08
C PRO A 106 -5.43 4.50 -18.76
N LYS A 107 -5.43 4.62 -20.09
CA LYS A 107 -4.33 5.26 -20.83
C LYS A 107 -4.17 6.71 -20.43
N THR A 108 -5.29 7.42 -20.34
CA THR A 108 -5.30 8.81 -19.89
C THR A 108 -4.78 8.95 -18.46
N LEU A 109 -5.17 8.06 -17.54
CA LEU A 109 -4.71 8.10 -16.14
C LEU A 109 -3.21 7.80 -16.02
N VAL A 110 -2.71 6.81 -16.77
CA VAL A 110 -1.28 6.46 -16.81
C VAL A 110 -0.46 7.65 -17.28
N GLU A 111 -0.80 8.23 -18.43
CA GLU A 111 -0.08 9.39 -19.00
C GLU A 111 -0.09 10.58 -18.04
N LYS A 112 -1.27 10.92 -17.48
CA LYS A 112 -1.40 12.02 -16.52
C LYS A 112 -0.62 11.79 -15.23
N SER A 113 -0.55 10.55 -14.73
CA SER A 113 0.21 10.23 -13.52
C SER A 113 1.72 10.44 -13.71
N ILE A 114 2.25 10.09 -14.89
CA ILE A 114 3.66 10.28 -15.25
C ILE A 114 3.95 11.77 -15.35
N GLN A 115 3.10 12.52 -16.05
CA GLN A 115 3.23 13.98 -16.19
C GLN A 115 3.16 14.69 -14.83
N ALA A 116 2.21 14.31 -13.97
CA ALA A 116 2.05 14.90 -12.65
C ALA A 116 3.26 14.60 -11.74
N GLN A 117 3.81 13.38 -11.80
CA GLN A 117 5.06 13.06 -11.09
C GLN A 117 6.22 13.93 -11.56
N MET A 118 6.40 14.07 -12.88
CA MET A 118 7.46 14.92 -13.45
C MET A 118 7.31 16.38 -13.02
N LYS A 119 6.07 16.90 -13.05
CA LYS A 119 5.75 18.25 -12.59
C LYS A 119 6.12 18.47 -11.13
N GLN A 120 5.87 17.50 -10.25
CA GLN A 120 6.25 17.61 -8.83
C GLN A 120 7.76 17.55 -8.58
N LEU A 121 8.52 16.95 -9.51
CA LEU A 121 9.97 16.80 -9.40
C LEU A 121 10.77 17.84 -10.17
N ILE A 122 10.16 18.64 -11.05
CA ILE A 122 10.89 19.53 -11.97
C ILE A 122 11.82 20.52 -11.24
N GLY A 123 11.46 20.93 -10.01
CA GLY A 123 12.28 21.83 -9.19
C GLY A 123 13.66 21.28 -8.85
N PHE A 124 13.84 19.96 -8.80
CA PHE A 124 15.14 19.33 -8.52
C PHE A 124 16.16 19.55 -9.66
N LYS A 125 15.73 19.95 -10.86
CA LYS A 125 16.64 20.31 -11.96
C LYS A 125 17.50 21.54 -11.64
N GLY A 126 16.97 22.46 -10.85
CA GLY A 126 17.65 23.69 -10.43
C GLY A 126 18.22 23.62 -9.01
N ASP A 127 18.10 22.48 -8.33
CA ASP A 127 18.55 22.33 -6.95
C ASP A 127 20.05 21.93 -6.93
N PRO A 128 20.96 22.79 -6.44
CA PRO A 128 22.39 22.49 -6.40
C PRO A 128 22.75 21.39 -5.40
N THR A 129 21.83 21.01 -4.51
CA THR A 129 22.03 19.93 -3.52
C THR A 129 21.57 18.56 -4.02
N ALA A 130 20.95 18.50 -5.21
CA ALA A 130 20.48 17.25 -5.79
C ALA A 130 21.61 16.50 -6.53
N VAL A 131 21.54 15.17 -6.51
CA VAL A 131 22.50 14.28 -7.18
C VAL A 131 22.23 14.31 -8.69
N PRO A 132 23.16 14.81 -9.52
CA PRO A 132 22.92 15.05 -10.95
C PRO A 132 22.45 13.82 -11.73
N GLU A 133 23.02 12.65 -11.44
CA GLU A 133 22.69 11.38 -12.10
C GLU A 133 21.24 10.99 -11.82
N LYS A 134 20.81 11.09 -10.56
CA LYS A 134 19.43 10.76 -10.17
C LYS A 134 18.41 11.75 -10.69
N VAL A 135 18.78 13.03 -10.82
CA VAL A 135 17.94 14.05 -11.45
C VAL A 135 17.73 13.74 -12.93
N LYS A 136 18.73 13.19 -13.64
CA LYS A 136 18.54 12.71 -15.02
C LYS A 136 17.60 11.51 -15.07
N GLU A 137 17.77 10.56 -14.15
CA GLU A 137 16.96 9.33 -14.08
C GLU A 137 15.51 9.56 -13.66
N MET A 138 15.21 10.62 -12.89
CA MET A 138 13.84 10.88 -12.41
C MET A 138 12.84 11.19 -13.54
N PHE A 139 13.34 11.63 -14.70
CA PHE A 139 12.54 11.83 -15.92
C PHE A 139 12.19 10.50 -16.62
N TYR A 140 12.77 9.39 -16.17
CA TYR A 140 12.53 8.06 -16.72
C TYR A 140 12.10 7.13 -15.58
N PRO A 141 10.89 7.33 -15.01
CA PRO A 141 10.39 6.48 -13.95
C PRO A 141 10.31 5.02 -14.45
N LYS A 142 10.60 4.08 -13.55
CA LYS A 142 10.65 2.64 -13.82
C LYS A 142 9.61 1.85 -13.04
N HIS A 143 9.07 2.44 -11.98
CA HIS A 143 8.23 1.76 -11.02
C HIS A 143 6.99 2.59 -10.71
N VAL A 144 5.85 1.93 -10.53
CA VAL A 144 4.60 2.56 -10.11
C VAL A 144 4.06 1.85 -8.88
N ALA A 145 4.00 2.58 -7.77
CA ALA A 145 3.32 2.18 -6.55
C ALA A 145 1.87 2.67 -6.58
N ILE A 146 0.96 1.76 -6.91
CA ILE A 146 -0.51 1.95 -6.88
C ILE A 146 -0.95 1.74 -5.42
N SER A 147 -0.61 2.72 -4.58
CA SER A 147 -0.69 2.59 -3.11
C SER A 147 -0.69 3.92 -2.36
N LEU A 148 -1.12 5.02 -2.99
CA LEU A 148 -1.08 6.35 -2.37
C LEU A 148 -2.15 6.52 -1.29
N SER A 149 -3.41 6.47 -1.70
CA SER A 149 -4.61 6.70 -0.88
C SER A 149 -5.78 5.95 -1.52
N GLY A 150 -6.85 5.77 -0.74
CA GLY A 150 -8.03 5.04 -1.18
C GLY A 150 -7.83 3.52 -1.28
N GLU A 151 -8.80 2.84 -1.87
CA GLU A 151 -8.71 1.42 -2.21
C GLU A 151 -8.69 1.25 -3.75
N PRO A 152 -7.52 0.96 -4.34
CA PRO A 152 -7.37 0.91 -5.80
C PRO A 152 -8.28 -0.09 -6.50
N THR A 153 -8.72 -1.16 -5.82
CA THR A 153 -9.64 -2.15 -6.38
C THR A 153 -11.07 -1.62 -6.55
N LEU A 154 -11.38 -0.40 -6.11
CA LEU A 154 -12.64 0.29 -6.41
C LEU A 154 -12.65 0.93 -7.81
N TYR A 155 -11.50 0.98 -8.50
CA TYR A 155 -11.43 1.37 -9.90
C TYR A 155 -11.69 0.15 -10.81
N PRO A 156 -12.80 0.12 -11.57
CA PRO A 156 -13.24 -1.10 -12.27
C PRO A 156 -12.36 -1.52 -13.45
N ARG A 157 -11.51 -0.60 -13.95
CA ARG A 157 -10.56 -0.81 -15.05
C ARG A 157 -9.11 -0.96 -14.55
N LEU A 158 -8.92 -1.39 -13.30
CA LEU A 158 -7.59 -1.54 -12.69
C LEU A 158 -6.64 -2.46 -13.47
N GLY A 159 -7.13 -3.60 -13.97
CA GLY A 159 -6.32 -4.52 -14.78
C GLY A 159 -5.79 -3.86 -16.05
N GLU A 160 -6.66 -3.16 -16.79
CA GLU A 160 -6.29 -2.42 -18.00
C GLU A 160 -5.23 -1.34 -17.72
N MET A 161 -5.31 -0.68 -16.55
CA MET A 161 -4.32 0.32 -16.13
C MET A 161 -2.96 -0.29 -15.78
N ILE A 162 -2.96 -1.47 -15.13
CA ILE A 162 -1.73 -2.22 -14.87
C ILE A 162 -1.08 -2.62 -16.20
N ALA A 163 -1.85 -3.18 -17.13
CA ALA A 163 -1.39 -3.57 -18.46
C ALA A 163 -0.87 -2.37 -19.26
N GLU A 164 -1.47 -1.19 -19.08
CA GLU A 164 -0.98 0.01 -19.73
C GLU A 164 0.37 0.46 -19.19
N TYR A 165 0.60 0.51 -17.87
CA TYR A 165 1.94 0.80 -17.32
C TYR A 165 3.02 -0.18 -17.80
N HIS A 166 2.63 -1.45 -17.93
CA HIS A 166 3.45 -2.53 -18.48
C HIS A 166 3.87 -2.23 -19.94
N LYS A 167 2.96 -1.76 -20.80
CA LYS A 167 3.33 -1.27 -22.16
C LYS A 167 4.32 -0.10 -22.15
N HIS A 168 4.34 0.72 -21.10
CA HIS A 168 5.35 1.79 -20.91
C HIS A 168 6.68 1.28 -20.33
N GLY A 169 6.86 -0.03 -20.19
CA GLY A 169 8.09 -0.63 -19.66
C GLY A 169 8.27 -0.41 -18.15
N MET A 170 7.18 -0.16 -17.41
CA MET A 170 7.22 0.14 -15.98
C MET A 170 6.76 -1.06 -15.16
N THR A 171 7.39 -1.30 -14.01
CA THR A 171 6.91 -2.31 -13.06
C THR A 171 5.84 -1.74 -12.14
N THR A 172 4.86 -2.57 -11.76
CA THR A 172 3.70 -2.15 -10.98
C THR A 172 3.63 -2.86 -9.64
N PHE A 173 3.32 -2.08 -8.59
CA PHE A 173 3.17 -2.55 -7.22
C PHE A 173 1.79 -2.15 -6.72
N LEU A 174 0.86 -3.11 -6.70
CA LEU A 174 -0.51 -2.89 -6.25
C LEU A 174 -0.62 -3.17 -4.74
N VAL A 175 -1.21 -2.25 -3.98
CA VAL A 175 -1.56 -2.47 -2.58
C VAL A 175 -3.07 -2.35 -2.39
N THR A 176 -3.69 -3.42 -1.89
CA THR A 176 -5.12 -3.47 -1.58
C THR A 176 -5.35 -3.85 -0.11
N ASN A 177 -6.45 -3.39 0.46
CA ASN A 177 -6.96 -3.82 1.77
C ASN A 177 -7.65 -5.20 1.74
N GLY A 178 -7.74 -5.84 0.57
CA GLY A 178 -8.30 -7.19 0.39
C GLY A 178 -9.84 -7.26 0.44
N SER A 179 -10.54 -6.12 0.44
CA SER A 179 -12.00 -6.08 0.54
C SER A 179 -12.75 -6.49 -0.74
N ASN A 180 -12.07 -6.50 -1.89
CA ASN A 180 -12.63 -6.80 -3.21
C ASN A 180 -11.98 -8.05 -3.85
N PRO A 181 -12.35 -9.27 -3.41
CA PRO A 181 -11.83 -10.51 -3.99
C PRO A 181 -12.15 -10.65 -5.49
N GLU A 182 -13.27 -10.09 -5.96
CA GLU A 182 -13.65 -10.12 -7.36
C GLU A 182 -12.66 -9.36 -8.23
N ALA A 183 -12.12 -8.23 -7.76
CA ALA A 183 -11.05 -7.52 -8.46
C ALA A 183 -9.77 -8.35 -8.57
N ILE A 184 -9.39 -9.10 -7.53
CA ILE A 184 -8.22 -9.99 -7.58
C ILE A 184 -8.45 -11.13 -8.58
N GLN A 185 -9.65 -11.73 -8.56
CA GLN A 185 -10.02 -12.78 -9.51
C GLN A 185 -9.99 -12.27 -10.96
N LYS A 186 -10.50 -11.06 -11.21
CA LYS A 186 -10.44 -10.41 -12.52
C LYS A 186 -9.00 -10.22 -13.02
N LEU A 187 -8.07 -9.82 -12.16
CA LEU A 187 -6.65 -9.69 -12.53
C LEU A 187 -6.05 -11.04 -12.97
N ILE A 188 -6.44 -12.13 -12.32
CA ILE A 188 -6.02 -13.50 -12.68
C ILE A 188 -6.61 -13.90 -14.02
N ASP A 189 -7.93 -13.76 -14.17
CA ASP A 189 -8.69 -14.24 -15.32
C ASP A 189 -8.32 -13.49 -16.61
N GLU A 190 -8.06 -12.19 -16.51
CA GLU A 190 -7.67 -11.34 -17.64
C GLU A 190 -6.15 -11.27 -17.85
N HIS A 191 -5.36 -11.95 -17.02
CA HIS A 191 -3.89 -11.94 -17.07
C HIS A 191 -3.27 -10.53 -16.97
N HIS A 192 -3.90 -9.66 -16.17
CA HIS A 192 -3.47 -8.28 -15.92
C HIS A 192 -2.81 -8.13 -14.54
N GLU A 193 -2.08 -9.14 -14.09
CA GLU A 193 -1.44 -9.15 -12.78
C GLU A 193 -0.34 -8.07 -12.67
N PRO A 194 -0.19 -7.39 -11.52
CA PRO A 194 0.90 -6.43 -11.33
C PRO A 194 2.26 -7.14 -11.26
N THR A 195 3.38 -6.40 -11.28
CA THR A 195 4.70 -7.02 -11.03
C THR A 195 4.79 -7.59 -9.61
N GLN A 196 4.18 -6.91 -8.62
CA GLN A 196 4.07 -7.40 -7.25
C GLN A 196 2.74 -6.94 -6.62
N LEU A 197 1.96 -7.88 -6.08
CA LEU A 197 0.68 -7.63 -5.40
C LEU A 197 0.84 -7.72 -3.88
N TYR A 198 0.25 -6.75 -3.19
CA TYR A 198 0.19 -6.68 -1.74
C TYR A 198 -1.25 -6.74 -1.24
N ILE A 199 -1.52 -7.64 -0.29
CA ILE A 199 -2.71 -7.54 0.59
C ILE A 199 -2.24 -7.02 1.95
N SER A 200 -2.86 -5.93 2.40
CA SER A 200 -2.64 -5.37 3.73
C SER A 200 -3.48 -6.13 4.76
N LEU A 201 -2.85 -6.62 5.82
CA LEU A 201 -3.50 -7.31 6.93
C LEU A 201 -3.16 -6.61 8.25
N SER A 202 -4.16 -6.09 8.95
CA SER A 202 -3.92 -5.23 10.14
C SER A 202 -4.45 -5.82 11.45
N ALA A 203 -5.18 -6.92 11.37
CA ALA A 203 -5.83 -7.55 12.50
C ALA A 203 -5.69 -9.08 12.45
N PRO A 204 -5.51 -9.75 13.60
CA PRO A 204 -5.39 -11.20 13.67
C PRO A 204 -6.75 -11.91 13.56
N ASN A 205 -7.84 -11.26 13.96
CA ASN A 205 -9.16 -11.87 14.07
C ASN A 205 -10.28 -10.90 13.67
N GLU A 206 -11.48 -11.44 13.45
CA GLU A 206 -12.65 -10.67 12.98
C GLU A 206 -13.03 -9.53 13.93
N GLN A 207 -12.96 -9.77 15.24
CA GLN A 207 -13.31 -8.76 16.22
C GLN A 207 -12.38 -7.54 16.14
N LEU A 208 -11.07 -7.78 16.04
CA LEU A 208 -10.08 -6.71 15.89
C LEU A 208 -10.14 -6.07 14.51
N TYR A 209 -10.44 -6.82 13.45
CA TYR A 209 -10.64 -6.29 12.11
C TYR A 209 -11.70 -5.18 12.09
N TYR A 210 -12.88 -5.42 12.67
CA TYR A 210 -13.93 -4.38 12.71
C TYR A 210 -13.60 -3.21 13.64
N LYS A 211 -12.72 -3.39 14.64
CA LYS A 211 -12.26 -2.30 15.52
C LYS A 211 -11.16 -1.44 14.88
N ILE A 212 -10.21 -2.09 14.21
CA ILE A 212 -9.00 -1.49 13.65
C ILE A 212 -9.26 -0.97 12.24
N ASP A 213 -9.69 -1.85 11.33
CA ASP A 213 -9.89 -1.49 9.92
C ASP A 213 -11.23 -0.79 9.68
N ARG A 214 -12.20 -0.98 10.60
CA ARG A 214 -13.52 -0.33 10.57
C ARG A 214 -14.17 -0.44 9.18
N SER A 215 -14.12 -1.64 8.61
CA SER A 215 -14.69 -1.97 7.31
C SER A 215 -16.15 -1.55 7.21
N GLN A 216 -16.49 -0.83 6.15
CA GLN A 216 -17.87 -0.50 5.76
C GLN A 216 -18.47 -1.56 4.82
N VAL A 217 -17.67 -2.56 4.44
CA VAL A 217 -18.09 -3.65 3.54
C VAL A 217 -18.85 -4.71 4.31
N LYS A 218 -20.01 -5.11 3.77
CA LYS A 218 -20.77 -6.25 4.28
C LYS A 218 -19.92 -7.53 4.20
N ASN A 219 -19.86 -8.27 5.32
CA ASN A 219 -19.03 -9.47 5.45
C ASN A 219 -17.54 -9.20 5.10
N GLY A 220 -17.03 -8.03 5.47
CA GLY A 220 -15.69 -7.59 5.08
C GLY A 220 -14.58 -8.56 5.49
N TRP A 221 -14.67 -9.16 6.67
CA TRP A 221 -13.71 -10.17 7.14
C TRP A 221 -13.66 -11.40 6.23
N GLN A 222 -14.83 -11.93 5.84
CA GLN A 222 -14.93 -13.07 4.95
C GLN A 222 -14.45 -12.72 3.54
N ARG A 223 -14.68 -11.49 3.08
CA ARG A 223 -14.15 -11.01 1.79
C ARG A 223 -12.63 -10.88 1.80
N LEU A 224 -12.04 -10.37 2.88
CA LEU A 224 -10.60 -10.38 3.09
C LEU A 224 -10.03 -11.80 3.01
N LYS A 225 -10.65 -12.77 3.70
CA LYS A 225 -10.23 -14.17 3.63
C LYS A 225 -10.30 -14.73 2.20
N LYS A 226 -11.35 -14.44 1.44
CA LYS A 226 -11.45 -14.83 0.02
C LYS A 226 -10.35 -14.20 -0.83
N SER A 227 -9.98 -12.94 -0.57
CA SER A 227 -8.87 -12.27 -1.25
C SER A 227 -7.52 -12.93 -0.93
N LEU A 228 -7.31 -13.32 0.34
CA LEU A 228 -6.14 -14.10 0.75
C LEU A 228 -6.13 -15.45 0.02
N GLU A 229 -7.24 -16.18 -0.03
CA GLU A 229 -7.36 -17.45 -0.78
C GLU A 229 -7.08 -17.28 -2.28
N ALA A 230 -7.53 -16.18 -2.89
CA ALA A 230 -7.28 -15.89 -4.30
C ALA A 230 -5.80 -15.58 -4.59
N MET A 231 -5.08 -15.01 -3.61
CA MET A 231 -3.68 -14.61 -3.79
C MET A 231 -2.76 -15.78 -4.19
N CYS A 232 -3.03 -17.00 -3.72
CA CYS A 232 -2.18 -18.16 -4.03
C CYS A 232 -2.24 -18.59 -5.51
N LYS A 233 -3.25 -18.11 -6.26
CA LYS A 233 -3.44 -18.39 -7.69
C LYS A 233 -2.73 -17.40 -8.61
N LEU A 234 -2.24 -16.29 -8.07
CA LEU A 234 -1.48 -15.29 -8.81
C LEU A 234 -0.13 -15.86 -9.25
N LYS A 235 0.28 -15.54 -10.48
CA LYS A 235 1.60 -15.86 -11.04
C LYS A 235 2.63 -14.77 -10.76
N CYS A 236 2.18 -13.56 -10.43
CA CYS A 236 3.05 -12.45 -10.02
C CYS A 236 3.65 -12.66 -8.62
N ARG A 237 4.53 -11.73 -8.23
CA ARG A 237 5.10 -11.75 -6.88
C ARG A 237 4.05 -11.34 -5.84
N THR A 238 3.90 -12.11 -4.77
CA THR A 238 2.86 -11.88 -3.77
C THR A 238 3.43 -11.52 -2.40
N VAL A 239 2.78 -10.57 -1.73
CA VAL A 239 3.17 -10.10 -0.40
C VAL A 239 1.94 -9.95 0.49
N VAL A 240 1.98 -10.55 1.68
CA VAL A 240 1.10 -10.14 2.78
C VAL A 240 1.85 -9.11 3.61
N ARG A 241 1.31 -7.90 3.73
CA ARG A 241 1.91 -6.86 4.57
C ARG A 241 1.12 -6.69 5.86
N LEU A 242 1.74 -7.09 6.96
CA LEU A 242 1.21 -6.81 8.28
C LEU A 242 1.44 -5.34 8.61
N THR A 243 0.36 -4.58 8.87
CA THR A 243 0.43 -3.19 9.31
C THR A 243 0.02 -3.13 10.77
N LEU A 244 1.01 -3.19 11.66
CA LEU A 244 0.80 -3.48 13.08
C LEU A 244 0.82 -2.21 13.92
N ILE A 245 -0.30 -1.93 14.59
CA ILE A 245 -0.35 -1.12 15.80
C ILE A 245 -0.05 -2.02 17.00
N ARG A 246 0.48 -1.46 18.10
CA ARG A 246 0.90 -2.26 19.27
C ARG A 246 -0.24 -3.14 19.82
N SER A 247 -1.46 -2.61 19.91
CA SER A 247 -2.63 -3.38 20.37
C SER A 247 -3.07 -4.52 19.43
N ALA A 248 -2.62 -4.52 18.18
CA ALA A 248 -2.88 -5.58 17.20
C ALA A 248 -1.80 -6.66 17.17
N MET A 249 -0.70 -6.47 17.90
CA MET A 249 0.43 -7.42 18.00
C MET A 249 0.15 -8.51 19.04
N ILE A 250 -1.06 -9.05 19.03
CA ILE A 250 -1.52 -10.14 19.89
C ILE A 250 -1.86 -11.35 19.03
N GLU A 251 -1.92 -12.53 19.64
CA GLU A 251 -2.33 -13.79 18.97
C GLU A 251 -1.58 -14.01 17.63
N PRO A 252 -0.23 -14.08 17.65
CA PRO A 252 0.55 -14.27 16.42
C PRO A 252 0.12 -15.50 15.62
N GLU A 253 -0.39 -16.54 16.28
CA GLU A 253 -0.94 -17.76 15.68
C GLU A 253 -2.09 -17.43 14.71
N ASN A 254 -2.95 -16.47 15.05
CA ASN A 254 -4.07 -16.08 14.19
C ASN A 254 -3.60 -15.38 12.90
N TYR A 255 -2.53 -14.57 12.96
CA TYR A 255 -1.89 -14.06 11.74
C TYR A 255 -1.31 -15.19 10.90
N THR A 256 -0.72 -16.21 11.53
CA THR A 256 -0.10 -17.32 10.80
C THR A 256 -1.11 -18.11 9.98
N GLU A 257 -2.32 -18.32 10.50
CA GLU A 257 -3.39 -18.99 9.75
C GLU A 257 -3.85 -18.18 8.53
N LEU A 258 -3.93 -16.85 8.66
CA LEU A 258 -4.27 -15.96 7.53
C LEU A 258 -3.15 -15.90 6.49
N ILE A 259 -1.89 -15.92 6.91
CA ILE A 259 -0.73 -15.96 6.01
C ILE A 259 -0.68 -17.30 5.28
N LYS A 260 -0.92 -18.42 5.97
CA LYS A 260 -0.98 -19.75 5.35
C LYS A 260 -2.11 -19.84 4.32
N LEU A 261 -3.23 -19.17 4.55
CA LEU A 261 -4.32 -19.08 3.58
C LEU A 261 -3.89 -18.44 2.25
N ALA A 262 -3.06 -17.40 2.32
CA ALA A 262 -2.57 -16.68 1.14
C ALA A 262 -1.32 -17.30 0.50
N MET A 263 -0.51 -18.02 1.28
CA MET A 263 0.79 -18.57 0.88
C MET A 263 1.66 -17.59 0.07
N PRO A 264 1.86 -16.32 0.52
CA PRO A 264 2.56 -15.32 -0.27
C PRO A 264 4.05 -15.66 -0.45
N MET A 265 4.72 -15.10 -1.46
CA MET A 265 6.19 -15.24 -1.53
C MET A 265 6.89 -14.55 -0.35
N PHE A 266 6.33 -13.44 0.11
CA PHE A 266 6.91 -12.59 1.16
C PHE A 266 5.88 -12.19 2.21
N VAL A 267 6.36 -11.97 3.43
CA VAL A 267 5.60 -11.28 4.48
C VAL A 267 6.38 -10.06 4.93
N GLU A 268 5.81 -8.87 4.74
CA GLU A 268 6.34 -7.63 5.31
C GLU A 268 5.69 -7.43 6.69
N VAL A 269 6.48 -7.43 7.77
CA VAL A 269 5.97 -7.07 9.10
C VAL A 269 6.33 -5.63 9.37
N LYS A 270 5.36 -4.72 9.37
CA LYS A 270 5.59 -3.29 9.42
C LYS A 270 4.84 -2.64 10.57
N GLY A 271 5.55 -1.83 11.35
CA GLY A 271 4.97 -0.98 12.38
C GLY A 271 4.20 0.20 11.78
N TYR A 272 3.04 0.50 12.38
CA TYR A 272 2.36 1.78 12.22
C TYR A 272 3.31 2.94 12.56
N VAL A 273 3.10 4.08 11.91
CA VAL A 273 3.81 5.35 12.19
C VAL A 273 2.77 6.42 12.51
N HIS A 274 2.95 7.13 13.62
CA HIS A 274 2.00 8.13 14.14
C HIS A 274 2.06 9.44 13.36
N VAL A 275 1.28 9.56 12.27
CA VAL A 275 1.32 10.72 11.36
C VAL A 275 -0.04 11.05 10.74
N GLY A 276 -0.24 12.32 10.38
CA GLY A 276 -1.46 12.78 9.70
C GLY A 276 -2.69 12.63 10.59
N TYR A 277 -3.83 12.23 10.02
CA TYR A 277 -5.09 12.13 10.76
C TYR A 277 -5.15 10.94 11.72
N SER A 278 -4.25 9.96 11.60
CA SER A 278 -4.23 8.84 12.55
C SER A 278 -3.90 9.29 13.97
N THR A 279 -3.23 10.44 14.12
CA THR A 279 -2.85 11.00 15.43
C THR A 279 -4.04 11.45 16.26
N TYR A 280 -5.16 11.77 15.62
CA TYR A 280 -6.44 12.07 16.29
C TYR A 280 -7.19 10.80 16.73
N ARG A 281 -6.81 9.64 16.20
CA ARG A 281 -7.52 8.36 16.42
C ARG A 281 -6.76 7.38 17.30
N LEU A 282 -5.43 7.43 17.26
CA LEU A 282 -4.53 6.56 18.01
C LEU A 282 -3.52 7.40 18.79
N PRO A 283 -3.22 7.04 20.05
CA PRO A 283 -2.10 7.64 20.77
C PRO A 283 -0.77 7.19 20.17
N GLU A 284 0.30 7.97 20.42
CA GLU A 284 1.65 7.63 19.97
C GLU A 284 2.12 6.27 20.54
N SER A 285 1.63 5.88 21.71
CA SER A 285 1.87 4.58 22.33
C SER A 285 1.28 3.39 21.56
N GLU A 286 0.55 3.60 20.47
CA GLU A 286 0.18 2.51 19.55
C GLU A 286 1.22 2.29 18.44
N MET A 287 2.22 3.16 18.33
CA MET A 287 3.33 3.05 17.39
C MET A 287 4.40 2.08 17.95
N PRO A 288 4.53 0.85 17.44
CA PRO A 288 5.51 -0.11 17.95
C PRO A 288 6.94 0.32 17.61
N MET A 289 7.87 0.02 18.49
CA MET A 289 9.31 0.18 18.30
C MET A 289 9.83 -0.85 17.29
N HIS A 290 10.99 -0.59 16.68
CA HIS A 290 11.54 -1.50 15.68
C HIS A 290 11.83 -2.89 16.27
N ASN A 291 12.41 -2.96 17.45
CA ASN A 291 12.69 -4.22 18.15
C ASN A 291 11.43 -5.05 18.45
N GLU A 292 10.29 -4.40 18.73
CA GLU A 292 8.99 -5.07 18.89
C GLU A 292 8.55 -5.73 17.57
N ILE A 293 8.72 -5.04 16.44
CA ILE A 293 8.43 -5.57 15.10
C ILE A 293 9.34 -6.75 14.77
N VAL A 294 10.64 -6.64 15.03
CA VAL A 294 11.61 -7.73 14.82
C VAL A 294 11.27 -8.93 15.68
N GLY A 295 10.96 -8.72 16.96
CA GLY A 295 10.53 -9.76 17.88
C GLY A 295 9.25 -10.46 17.40
N PHE A 296 8.27 -9.71 16.90
CA PHE A 296 7.03 -10.27 16.35
C PHE A 296 7.29 -11.07 15.08
N ALA A 297 8.10 -10.55 14.16
CA ALA A 297 8.49 -11.23 12.93
C ALA A 297 9.19 -12.58 13.20
N LYS A 298 10.13 -12.60 14.17
CA LYS A 298 10.83 -13.83 14.59
C LYS A 298 9.91 -14.85 15.26
N LYS A 299 8.82 -14.42 15.89
CA LYS A 299 7.80 -15.32 16.46
C LYS A 299 6.95 -15.98 15.37
N ILE A 300 6.51 -15.22 14.36
CA ILE A 300 5.63 -15.76 13.30
C ILE A 300 6.40 -16.59 12.27
N ALA A 301 7.65 -16.25 11.96
CA ALA A 301 8.46 -16.89 10.92
C ALA A 301 8.49 -18.43 10.99
N PRO A 302 8.81 -19.07 12.13
CA PRO A 302 8.80 -20.53 12.21
C PRO A 302 7.40 -21.14 12.06
N LEU A 303 6.34 -20.45 12.49
CA LEU A 303 4.96 -20.94 12.45
C LEU A 303 4.39 -21.02 11.03
N ILE A 304 4.95 -20.25 10.10
CA ILE A 304 4.59 -20.26 8.67
C ILE A 304 5.65 -20.95 7.79
N ASN A 305 6.76 -21.40 8.37
CA ASN A 305 7.95 -21.93 7.66
C ASN A 305 8.59 -20.90 6.71
N TYR A 306 8.88 -19.69 7.20
CA TYR A 306 9.52 -18.60 6.42
C TYR A 306 10.83 -18.20 7.09
N GLU A 307 11.75 -17.65 6.30
CA GLU A 307 13.05 -17.18 6.74
C GLU A 307 13.04 -15.66 6.90
N PHE A 308 13.70 -15.17 7.96
CA PHE A 308 13.95 -13.74 8.14
C PHE A 308 15.04 -13.28 7.17
N ARG A 309 14.70 -12.41 6.22
CA ARG A 309 15.59 -12.00 5.12
C ARG A 309 16.22 -10.63 5.31
N ALA A 310 15.49 -9.68 5.88
CA ALA A 310 15.96 -8.30 6.01
C ALA A 310 15.14 -7.51 7.02
N GLU A 311 15.69 -6.38 7.45
CA GLU A 311 15.01 -5.36 8.23
C GLU A 311 15.44 -3.95 7.83
N LYS A 312 14.59 -2.96 8.09
CA LYS A 312 14.89 -1.54 7.92
C LYS A 312 14.32 -0.75 9.08
N GLU A 313 15.20 -0.35 9.99
CA GLU A 313 14.83 0.30 11.26
C GLU A 313 14.08 1.61 11.06
N GLU A 314 14.53 2.46 10.14
CA GLU A 314 13.93 3.78 9.87
C GLU A 314 12.49 3.66 9.35
N SER A 315 12.15 2.52 8.76
CA SER A 315 10.81 2.18 8.28
C SER A 315 10.05 1.22 9.19
N ARG A 316 10.65 0.80 10.33
CA ARG A 316 10.11 -0.16 11.30
C ARG A 316 9.53 -1.40 10.63
N VAL A 317 10.29 -1.99 9.72
CA VAL A 317 9.80 -3.08 8.86
C VAL A 317 10.81 -4.22 8.76
N THR A 318 10.30 -5.44 8.70
CA THR A 318 11.08 -6.65 8.40
C THR A 318 10.51 -7.37 7.19
N LEU A 319 11.33 -8.21 6.58
CA LEU A 319 10.98 -9.07 5.46
C LEU A 319 11.16 -10.52 5.86
N LEU A 320 10.09 -11.30 5.74
CA LEU A 320 10.14 -12.75 5.73
C LEU A 320 9.92 -13.25 4.30
N ALA A 321 10.53 -14.36 3.93
CA ALA A 321 10.34 -14.98 2.62
C ALA A 321 10.23 -16.51 2.75
N LYS A 322 9.58 -17.15 1.78
CA LYS A 322 9.62 -18.62 1.70
C LYS A 322 11.06 -19.12 1.53
N PRO A 323 11.41 -20.31 2.07
CA PRO A 323 12.77 -20.86 2.02
C PRO A 323 13.32 -21.05 0.60
N ASP A 324 12.46 -21.36 -0.37
CA ASP A 324 12.82 -21.58 -1.78
C ASP A 324 13.16 -20.29 -2.54
N ILE A 325 12.85 -19.12 -1.97
CA ILE A 325 13.21 -17.83 -2.55
C ILE A 325 14.69 -17.54 -2.29
N LYS A 326 15.50 -17.69 -3.35
CA LYS A 326 16.94 -17.40 -3.33
C LYS A 326 17.26 -15.91 -3.29
N GLU A 327 16.53 -15.11 -4.06
CA GLU A 327 16.75 -13.66 -4.17
C GLU A 327 15.46 -12.89 -3.90
N THR A 328 15.53 -11.90 -3.01
CA THR A 328 14.39 -11.03 -2.72
C THR A 328 14.27 -9.90 -3.74
N LYS A 329 15.38 -9.50 -4.37
CA LYS A 329 15.41 -8.42 -5.36
C LYS A 329 14.76 -8.84 -6.67
N ILE A 330 14.13 -7.88 -7.33
CA ILE A 330 13.51 -8.08 -8.63
C ILE A 330 14.59 -7.92 -9.69
N ASP A 331 14.72 -8.93 -10.56
CA ASP A 331 15.49 -8.82 -11.78
C ASP A 331 14.65 -8.05 -12.83
N PHE A 332 14.83 -6.73 -12.88
CA PHE A 332 14.07 -5.85 -13.76
C PHE A 332 14.32 -6.12 -15.26
N LEU A 333 15.39 -6.85 -15.63
CA LEU A 333 15.64 -7.26 -17.02
C LEU A 333 14.76 -8.44 -17.44
N LYS A 334 14.27 -9.23 -16.47
CA LYS A 334 13.41 -10.40 -16.70
C LYS A 334 11.93 -10.13 -16.50
N VAL A 335 11.57 -8.96 -15.95
CA VAL A 335 10.17 -8.55 -15.88
C VAL A 335 9.69 -8.27 -17.29
N LYS A 336 8.90 -9.19 -17.85
CA LYS A 336 8.11 -8.91 -19.06
C LYS A 336 7.10 -7.84 -18.68
N ALA A 337 7.41 -6.61 -19.07
CA ALA A 337 6.45 -5.53 -19.15
C ALA A 337 5.62 -5.73 -20.43
#